data_AF-A0A4Q4CR88-F1
#
_entry.id   AF-A0A4Q4CR88-F1
#
_cell.length_a   1.000
_cell.length_b   1.000
_cell.length_c   1.000
_cell.angle_alpha   90.00
_cell.angle_beta   90.00
_cell.angle_gamma   90.00
#
_symmetry.space_group_name_H-M   'P 1'
#
loop_
_entity.id
_entity.type
_entity.pdbx_description
1 polymer ?
#
loop_
_entity_poly.entity_id
_entity_poly.type
_entity_poly.pdbx_seq_one_letter_code
_entity_poly.pdbx_strand_id
1 'polypeptide(L)'
;MTAISWCLTAGFAGLVVLGFPFAIAIALAVTAALLLADIEPAFLAQALISGSQQFSLLAIPLFMLAGELMTAGGLSQRLVDLAGTLVRHRTGGLAMVA
;
A
#
# COMPACT_ATOMS: atom_id res chain seq x y z
N MET A 1 -22.29 -13.50 -16.49
CA MET A 1 -21.85 -12.86 -15.22
C MET A 1 -21.08 -13.82 -14.32
N THR A 2 -21.56 -15.06 -14.11
CA THR A 2 -20.90 -16.05 -13.23
C THR A 2 -19.49 -16.45 -13.67
N ALA A 3 -19.24 -16.65 -14.97
CA ALA A 3 -17.91 -17.06 -15.48
C ALA A 3 -16.81 -16.00 -15.23
N ILE A 4 -17.13 -14.72 -15.43
CA ILE A 4 -16.21 -13.60 -15.19
C ILE A 4 -15.87 -13.52 -13.70
N SER A 5 -16.88 -13.65 -12.83
CA SER A 5 -16.69 -13.66 -11.38
C SER A 5 -15.76 -14.78 -10.92
N TRP A 6 -15.91 -16.00 -11.45
CA TRP A 6 -15.02 -17.12 -11.13
C TRP A 6 -13.60 -16.92 -11.66
N CYS A 7 -13.45 -16.36 -12.86
CA CYS A 7 -12.12 -16.04 -13.42
C CYS A 7 -11.40 -15.02 -12.53
N LEU A 8 -12.09 -13.97 -12.10
CA LEU A 8 -11.53 -12.97 -11.19
C LEU A 8 -11.18 -13.57 -9.83
N THR A 9 -12.10 -14.27 -9.16
CA THR A 9 -11.84 -14.74 -7.78
C THR A 9 -10.89 -15.93 -7.75
N ALA A 10 -11.14 -16.98 -8.53
CA ALA A 10 -10.31 -18.19 -8.50
C ALA A 10 -8.97 -17.96 -9.22
N GLY A 11 -8.95 -17.19 -10.31
CA GLY A 11 -7.72 -16.87 -11.03
C GLY A 11 -6.78 -16.01 -10.18
N PHE A 12 -7.29 -14.96 -9.55
CA PHE A 12 -6.51 -14.13 -8.64
C PHE A 12 -6.02 -14.92 -7.43
N ALA A 13 -6.91 -15.64 -6.74
CA ALA A 13 -6.53 -16.43 -5.56
C ALA A 13 -5.48 -17.49 -5.89
N GLY A 14 -5.62 -18.17 -7.04
CA GLY A 14 -4.65 -19.15 -7.52
C GLY A 14 -3.26 -18.53 -7.75
N LEU A 15 -3.20 -17.39 -8.43
CA LEU A 15 -1.94 -16.68 -8.69
C LEU A 15 -1.25 -16.22 -7.40
N VAL A 16 -2.01 -15.74 -6.42
CA VAL A 16 -1.48 -15.33 -5.11
C VAL A 16 -0.94 -16.53 -4.33
N VAL A 17 -1.66 -17.66 -4.31
CA VAL A 17 -1.21 -18.89 -3.63
C VAL A 17 0.06 -19.45 -4.28
N LEU A 18 0.21 -19.28 -5.59
CA LEU A 18 1.43 -19.64 -6.34
C LEU A 18 2.62 -18.69 -6.07
N GLY A 19 2.44 -17.65 -5.26
CA GLY A 19 3.51 -16.74 -4.84
C GLY A 19 3.78 -15.60 -5.83
N PHE A 20 2.89 -15.34 -6.79
CA PHE A 20 3.05 -14.17 -7.67
C PHE A 20 2.91 -12.86 -6.88
N PRO A 21 3.70 -11.82 -7.22
CA PRO A 21 3.49 -10.49 -6.69
C PRO A 21 2.05 -10.03 -6.92
N PHE A 22 1.44 -9.45 -5.90
CA PHE A 22 0.02 -9.07 -5.87
C PHE A 22 -0.39 -8.23 -7.09
N ALA A 23 0.44 -7.28 -7.51
CA ALA A 23 0.19 -6.44 -8.69
C ALA A 23 0.11 -7.25 -10.00
N ILE A 24 0.99 -8.24 -10.17
CA ILE A 24 1.01 -9.12 -11.36
C ILE A 24 -0.20 -10.06 -11.34
N ALA A 25 -0.54 -10.59 -10.17
CA ALA A 25 -1.71 -11.45 -9.99
C ALA A 25 -3.01 -10.73 -10.38
N ILE A 26 -3.19 -9.48 -9.93
CA ILE A 26 -4.35 -8.65 -10.32
C ILE A 26 -4.33 -8.37 -11.82
N ALA A 27 -3.20 -7.93 -12.37
CA ALA A 27 -3.11 -7.57 -13.79
C ALA A 27 -3.53 -8.75 -14.68
N LEU A 28 -2.98 -9.95 -14.43
CA LEU A 28 -3.31 -11.15 -15.21
C LEU A 28 -4.77 -11.58 -15.05
N ALA A 29 -5.31 -11.58 -13.82
CA ALA A 29 -6.69 -11.95 -13.57
C ALA A 29 -7.69 -10.99 -14.25
N VAL A 30 -7.41 -9.68 -14.19
CA VAL A 30 -8.24 -8.65 -14.83
C VAL A 30 -8.13 -8.71 -16.35
N THR A 31 -6.93 -8.87 -16.91
CA THR A 31 -6.76 -9.01 -18.37
C THR A 31 -7.49 -10.25 -18.90
N ALA A 32 -7.40 -11.40 -18.20
CA ALA A 32 -8.14 -12.60 -18.57
C ALA A 32 -9.66 -12.39 -18.53
N ALA A 33 -10.16 -11.70 -17.49
CA ALA A 33 -11.58 -11.38 -17.34
C ALA A 33 -12.09 -10.42 -18.43
N LEU A 34 -11.29 -9.42 -18.84
CA LEU A 34 -11.66 -8.48 -19.91
C LEU A 34 -11.75 -9.17 -21.27
N LEU A 35 -10.82 -10.08 -21.58
CA LEU A 35 -10.87 -10.89 -22.81
C LEU A 35 -12.09 -11.79 -22.86
N LEU A 36 -12.48 -12.39 -21.73
CA LEU A 36 -13.70 -13.21 -21.61
C LEU A 36 -14.99 -12.39 -21.75
N ALA A 37 -14.93 -11.09 -21.45
CA ALA A 37 -16.06 -10.18 -21.51
C ALA A 37 -16.16 -9.41 -22.83
N ASP A 38 -15.24 -9.63 -23.78
CA ASP A 38 -15.10 -8.90 -25.04
C ASP A 38 -15.02 -7.37 -24.83
N ILE A 39 -14.40 -6.96 -23.73
CA ILE A 39 -14.21 -5.54 -23.38
C ILE A 39 -12.92 -5.03 -24.01
N GLU A 40 -12.97 -3.82 -24.56
CA GLU A 40 -11.83 -3.19 -25.22
C GLU A 40 -10.61 -3.07 -24.29
N PRO A 41 -9.40 -3.49 -24.72
CA PRO A 41 -8.19 -3.45 -23.90
C PRO A 41 -7.82 -2.05 -23.39
N ALA A 42 -8.30 -1.00 -24.07
CA ALA A 42 -8.14 0.39 -23.64
C ALA A 42 -8.68 0.65 -22.22
N PHE A 43 -9.68 -0.11 -21.77
CA PHE A 43 -10.21 -0.02 -20.42
C PHE A 43 -9.17 -0.38 -19.34
N LEU A 44 -8.29 -1.34 -19.61
CA LEU A 44 -7.21 -1.72 -18.70
C LEU A 44 -6.21 -0.56 -18.51
N ALA A 45 -5.86 0.11 -19.61
CA ALA A 45 -4.97 1.27 -19.57
C ALA A 45 -5.59 2.43 -18.75
N GLN A 46 -6.88 2.70 -18.94
CA GLN A 46 -7.59 3.69 -18.13
C GLN A 46 -7.61 3.31 -16.64
N ALA A 47 -7.94 2.06 -16.31
CA ALA A 47 -7.98 1.59 -14.92
C ALA A 47 -6.62 1.72 -14.21
N LEU A 48 -5.52 1.43 -14.91
CA LEU A 48 -4.16 1.60 -14.39
C LEU A 48 -3.82 3.07 -14.14
N ILE A 49 -4.17 3.96 -15.08
CA ILE A 49 -3.95 5.40 -14.93
C ILE A 49 -4.78 5.94 -13.76
N SER A 50 -6.06 5.59 -13.67
CA SER A 50 -6.92 6.01 -12.56
C SER A 50 -6.42 5.52 -11.20
N GLY A 51 -5.92 4.28 -11.12
CA GLY A 51 -5.32 3.74 -9.90
C GLY A 51 -4.04 4.48 -9.46
N SER A 52 -3.25 4.98 -10.42
CA SER A 52 -2.02 5.75 -10.12
C SER A 52 -2.30 7.15 -9.56
N GLN A 53 -3.47 7.71 -9.84
CA GLN A 53 -3.88 9.05 -9.40
C GLN A 53 -4.50 9.06 -7.99
N GLN A 54 -4.37 7.96 -7.24
CA GLN A 54 -4.90 7.83 -5.90
C GLN A 54 -4.22 8.84 -4.95
N PHE A 55 -4.99 9.76 -4.36
CA PHE A 55 -4.48 10.74 -3.38
C PHE A 55 -3.74 10.08 -2.22
N SER A 56 -4.13 8.86 -1.81
CA SER A 56 -3.42 8.07 -0.80
C SER A 56 -1.97 7.77 -1.14
N LEU A 57 -1.60 7.65 -2.43
CA LEU A 57 -0.21 7.43 -2.83
C LEU A 57 0.66 8.68 -2.59
N LEU A 58 0.07 9.88 -2.60
CA LEU A 58 0.76 11.12 -2.20
C LEU A 58 1.11 11.13 -0.71
N ALA A 59 0.43 10.32 0.11
CA ALA A 59 0.77 10.22 1.52
C ALA A 59 2.20 9.70 1.71
N ILE A 60 2.68 8.78 0.87
CA ILE A 60 4.03 8.21 0.98
C ILE A 60 5.12 9.30 0.89
N PRO A 61 5.22 10.11 -0.19
CA PRO A 61 6.22 11.16 -0.27
C PRO A 61 6.01 12.27 0.75
N LEU A 62 4.76 12.63 1.06
CA LEU A 62 4.49 13.68 2.06
C LEU A 62 4.87 13.24 3.48
N PHE A 63 4.65 11.96 3.85
CA PHE A 63 5.13 11.42 5.12
C PHE A 63 6.65 11.33 5.15
N MET A 64 7.29 10.94 4.05
CA MET A 64 8.75 10.91 3.95
C MET A 64 9.34 12.33 4.12
N LEU A 65 8.77 13.32 3.43
CA LEU A 65 9.14 14.73 3.56
C LEU A 65 8.91 15.25 4.98
N ALA A 66 7.76 14.94 5.59
CA ALA A 66 7.48 15.31 6.97
C ALA A 66 8.50 14.67 7.94
N GLY A 67 8.86 13.41 7.72
CA GLY A 67 9.89 12.71 8.50
C GLY A 67 11.26 13.38 8.38
N GLU A 68 11.68 13.76 7.18
CA GLU A 68 12.93 14.51 6.97
C GLU A 68 12.87 15.90 7.62
N LEU A 69 11.76 16.63 7.47
CA LEU A 69 11.56 17.93 8.13
C LEU A 69 11.62 17.82 9.66
N MET A 70 10.99 16.80 10.25
CA MET A 70 11.02 16.54 11.69
C MET A 70 12.44 16.21 12.17
N THR A 71 13.20 15.50 11.35
CA THR A 71 14.59 15.11 11.66
C THR A 71 15.52 16.31 11.54
N ALA A 72 15.47 17.03 10.42
CA ALA A 72 16.29 18.21 10.16
C ALA A 72 15.97 19.38 11.12
N GLY A 73 14.69 19.57 11.47
CA GLY A 73 14.25 20.58 12.44
C GLY A 73 14.49 20.21 13.90
N GLY A 74 15.03 19.01 14.19
CA GLY A 74 15.25 18.51 15.56
C GLY A 74 13.97 18.25 16.35
N LEU A 75 12.79 18.30 15.71
CA LEU A 75 11.49 18.05 16.33
C LEU A 75 11.39 16.59 16.78
N SER A 76 11.92 15.66 15.99
CA SER A 76 11.98 14.23 16.33
C SER A 76 12.66 14.02 17.70
N GLN A 77 13.83 14.61 17.91
CA GLN A 77 14.55 14.50 19.18
C GLN A 77 13.76 15.13 20.34
N ARG A 78 13.18 16.32 20.15
CA ARG A 78 12.37 16.98 21.18
C ARG A 78 11.15 16.16 21.59
N LEU A 79 10.51 15.46 20.64
CA LEU A 79 9.39 14.56 20.94
C LEU A 79 9.85 13.33 21.72
N VAL A 80 11.01 12.76 21.39
CA VAL A 80 11.62 11.66 22.14
C VAL A 80 11.96 12.09 23.56
N ASP A 81 12.56 13.28 23.74
CA ASP A 81 12.89 13.81 25.06
C ASP A 81 11.62 14.05 25.90
N LEU A 82 10.57 14.62 25.30
CA LEU A 82 9.25 14.78 25.94
C LEU A 82 8.68 13.43 26.38
N ALA A 83 8.62 12.45 25.48
CA ALA A 83 8.15 11.10 25.80
C ALA A 83 8.99 10.50 26.95
N GLY A 84 10.31 10.65 26.90
CA GLY A 84 11.23 10.23 27.96
C GLY A 84 10.91 10.85 29.32
N THR A 85 10.55 12.13 29.38
CA THR A 85 10.13 12.76 30.65
C THR A 85 8.85 12.16 31.24
N LEU A 86 7.90 11.74 30.39
CA LEU A 86 6.63 11.14 30.84
C LEU A 86 6.84 9.73 31.41
N VAL A 87 7.67 8.91 30.76
CA VAL A 87 7.95 7.53 31.19
C VAL A 87 9.17 7.37 32.11
N ARG A 88 9.84 8.46 32.51
CA ARG A 88 11.05 8.44 33.36
C ARG A 88 10.92 7.61 34.64
N HIS A 89 9.71 7.50 35.18
CA HIS A 89 9.41 6.74 36.40
C HIS A 89 9.53 5.21 36.23
N ARG A 90 9.64 4.71 34.99
CA ARG A 90 9.94 3.31 34.67
C ARG A 90 11.31 3.25 34.00
N THR A 91 12.28 2.58 34.63
CA THR A 91 13.59 2.29 34.02
C THR A 91 13.39 1.51 32.72
N GLY A 92 13.93 2.03 31.62
CA GLY A 92 13.74 1.44 30.28
C GLY A 92 12.39 1.72 29.62
N GLY A 93 11.59 2.66 30.12
CA GLY A 93 10.22 2.91 29.62
C GLY A 93 10.11 3.17 28.11
N LEU A 94 11.06 3.88 27.51
CA LEU A 94 11.14 4.07 26.05
C LEU A 94 11.61 2.81 25.30
N ALA A 95 12.49 2.01 25.91
CA ALA A 95 13.06 0.80 25.32
C ALA A 95 12.10 -0.40 25.34
N MET A 96 10.95 -0.31 26.02
CA MET A 96 9.93 -1.36 25.97
C MET A 96 9.15 -1.39 24.63
N VAL A 97 9.23 -0.32 23.82
CA VAL A 97 8.52 -0.19 22.53
C VAL A 97 9.47 -0.15 21.34
N ALA A 98 10.76 0.16 21.57
CA ALA A 98 11.81 0.18 20.55
C ALA A 98 12.25 -1.24 20.16
#